data_AF-A0A7V8SY70-F1
#
_entry.id   AF-A0A7V8SY70-F1
#
_cell.length_a   1.000
_cell.length_b   1.000
_cell.length_c   1.000
_cell.angle_alpha   90.00
_cell.angle_beta   90.00
_cell.angle_gamma   90.00
#
_symmetry.space_group_name_H-M   'P 1'
#
loop_
_entity.id
_entity.type
_entity.pdbx_description
1 polymer ?
#
loop_
_entity_poly.entity_id
_entity_poly.type
_entity_poly.pdbx_seq_one_letter_code
_entity_poly.pdbx_strand_id
1 'polypeptide(L)'
;MKTEGLWIWLALSAPLVAQMDFAGEWAPVQDEDNTGNPHIGEFIGIPMSEAGRLRSEAWSSSYMTLPEWQCRPHGAMYISRGPSQVR
;
A
#
# COMPACT_ATOMS: atom_id res chain seq x y z
N MET A 1 3.03 58.13 -6.01
CA MET A 1 3.72 56.95 -6.59
C MET A 1 4.31 55.97 -5.55
N LYS A 2 4.14 56.16 -4.23
CA LYS A 2 4.72 55.26 -3.19
C LYS A 2 3.69 54.36 -2.46
N THR A 3 2.40 54.60 -2.62
CA THR A 3 1.31 53.91 -1.89
C THR A 3 0.78 52.68 -2.61
N GLU A 4 0.82 52.67 -3.95
CA GLU A 4 0.27 51.58 -4.78
C GLU A 4 0.99 50.24 -4.57
N GLY A 5 2.30 50.27 -4.32
CA GLY A 5 3.09 49.06 -4.09
C GLY A 5 2.79 48.39 -2.76
N LEU A 6 2.39 49.14 -1.73
CA LEU A 6 2.13 48.62 -0.39
C LEU A 6 0.96 47.62 -0.39
N TRP A 7 -0.10 47.93 -1.16
CA TRP A 7 -1.28 47.07 -1.28
C TRP A 7 -0.98 45.76 -2.01
N ILE A 8 -0.09 45.79 -3.00
CA ILE A 8 0.35 44.59 -3.72
C ILE A 8 1.14 43.67 -2.79
N TRP A 9 2.06 44.22 -2.00
CA TRP A 9 2.82 43.44 -1.00
C TRP A 9 1.92 42.88 0.10
N LEU A 10 0.91 43.65 0.54
CA LEU A 10 -0.08 43.16 1.50
C LEU A 10 -0.90 41.99 0.93
N ALA A 11 -1.32 42.08 -0.34
CA ALA A 11 -2.07 41.03 -1.01
C ALA A 11 -1.25 39.75 -1.25
N LEU A 12 0.05 39.87 -1.55
CA LEU A 12 0.95 38.71 -1.67
C LEU A 12 1.24 38.01 -0.33
N SER A 13 0.98 38.68 0.80
CA SER A 13 1.20 38.11 2.15
C SER A 13 -0.01 37.37 2.71
N ALA A 14 -1.14 37.36 1.99
CA ALA A 14 -2.31 36.60 2.41
C ALA A 14 -2.00 35.09 2.37
N PRO A 15 -2.30 34.33 3.43
CA PRO A 15 -2.09 32.89 3.44
C PRO A 15 -2.96 32.27 2.34
N LEU A 16 -2.35 31.48 1.47
CA LEU A 16 -3.08 30.69 0.48
C LEU A 16 -3.93 29.67 1.24
N VAL A 17 -5.25 29.80 1.24
CA VAL A 17 -6.16 28.89 1.95
C VAL A 17 -6.60 27.79 0.98
N ALA A 18 -5.79 26.76 0.84
CA ALA A 18 -6.09 25.59 -0.01
C ALA A 18 -5.40 24.30 0.47
N GLN A 19 -4.70 24.34 1.61
CA GLN A 19 -4.01 23.18 2.15
C GLN A 19 -5.05 22.20 2.71
N MET A 20 -4.97 20.95 2.23
CA MET A 20 -5.72 19.85 2.81
C MET A 20 -5.00 19.37 4.07
N ASP A 21 -5.75 19.21 5.16
CA ASP A 21 -5.23 18.56 6.36
C ASP A 21 -5.30 17.04 6.19
N PHE A 22 -4.16 16.37 6.32
CA PHE A 22 -4.02 14.91 6.28
C PHE A 22 -3.78 14.31 7.68
N ALA A 23 -3.87 15.11 8.74
CA ALA A 23 -3.74 14.62 10.11
C ALA A 23 -4.93 13.73 10.48
N GLY A 24 -4.65 12.65 11.21
CA GLY A 24 -5.67 11.71 11.68
C GLY A 24 -5.10 10.31 11.89
N GLU A 25 -5.95 9.42 12.39
CA GLU A 25 -5.66 7.99 12.46
C GLU A 25 -5.93 7.36 11.10
N TRP A 26 -4.91 6.74 10.52
CA TRP A 26 -5.01 6.06 9.24
C TRP A 26 -5.17 4.56 9.47
N ALA A 27 -6.14 3.95 8.80
CA ALA A 27 -6.34 2.50 8.80
C ALA A 27 -5.89 1.91 7.46
N PRO A 28 -5.38 0.66 7.45
CA PRO A 28 -5.08 -0.02 6.20
C PRO A 28 -6.38 -0.27 5.42
N VAL A 29 -6.37 0.08 4.12
CA VAL A 29 -7.47 -0.25 3.21
C VAL A 29 -7.34 -1.71 2.79
N GLN A 30 -8.18 -2.59 3.31
CA GLN A 30 -8.22 -4.01 2.95
C GLN A 30 -9.16 -4.21 1.74
N ASP A 31 -8.62 -4.08 0.53
CA ASP A 31 -9.30 -4.47 -0.72
C ASP A 31 -8.98 -5.95 -1.06
N GLU A 32 -9.54 -6.50 -2.14
CA GLU A 32 -9.37 -7.92 -2.54
C GLU A 32 -7.90 -8.36 -2.57
N ASP A 33 -6.99 -7.50 -3.04
CA ASP A 33 -5.53 -7.74 -3.09
C ASP A 33 -4.80 -7.54 -1.73
N ASN A 34 -5.54 -7.18 -0.69
CA ASN A 34 -5.01 -6.78 0.61
C ASN A 34 -5.71 -7.47 1.80
N THR A 35 -6.37 -8.61 1.60
CA THR A 35 -7.09 -9.36 2.67
C THR A 35 -6.18 -10.21 3.58
N GLY A 36 -4.85 -10.18 3.39
CA GLY A 36 -3.87 -10.88 4.24
C GLY A 36 -3.83 -12.41 4.09
N ASN A 37 -4.71 -12.99 3.26
CA ASN A 37 -4.65 -14.40 2.88
C ASN A 37 -5.16 -14.58 1.45
N PRO A 38 -4.29 -14.43 0.44
CA PRO A 38 -4.73 -14.58 -0.94
C PRO A 38 -5.16 -16.03 -1.19
N HIS A 39 -6.35 -16.18 -1.76
CA HIS A 39 -6.77 -17.44 -2.33
C HIS A 39 -5.87 -17.74 -3.54
N ILE A 40 -5.07 -18.80 -3.46
CA ILE A 40 -4.33 -19.30 -4.61
C ILE A 40 -5.33 -19.89 -5.59
N GLY A 41 -5.15 -19.59 -6.88
CA GLY A 41 -5.90 -20.26 -7.95
C GLY A 41 -6.66 -19.33 -8.88
N GLU A 42 -6.70 -18.03 -8.62
CA GLU A 42 -7.23 -17.06 -9.57
C GLU A 42 -6.11 -16.47 -10.43
N PHE A 43 -6.18 -16.75 -11.73
CA PHE A 43 -5.20 -16.27 -12.72
C PHE A 43 -5.87 -15.51 -13.88
N ILE A 44 -7.13 -15.10 -13.71
CA ILE A 44 -7.88 -14.41 -14.75
C ILE A 44 -7.16 -13.10 -15.10
N GLY A 45 -6.92 -12.87 -16.38
CA GLY A 45 -6.26 -11.65 -16.87
C GLY A 45 -4.73 -11.66 -16.75
N ILE A 46 -4.11 -12.68 -16.16
CA ILE A 46 -2.65 -12.81 -16.10
C ILE A 46 -2.16 -13.65 -17.29
N PRO A 47 -1.34 -13.09 -18.21
CA PRO A 47 -0.81 -13.85 -19.32
C PRO A 47 0.25 -14.85 -18.82
N MET A 48 -0.15 -16.11 -18.69
CA MET A 48 0.69 -17.18 -18.15
C MET A 48 0.84 -18.33 -19.15
N SER A 49 2.03 -18.94 -19.17
CA SER A 49 2.22 -20.23 -19.81
C SER A 49 1.62 -21.35 -18.94
N GLU A 50 1.37 -22.51 -19.55
CA GLU A 50 0.87 -23.67 -18.81
C GLU A 50 1.82 -24.10 -17.68
N ALA A 51 3.13 -24.07 -17.92
CA ALA A 51 4.13 -24.35 -16.90
C ALA A 51 4.10 -23.31 -15.76
N GLY A 52 3.83 -22.04 -16.08
CA GLY A 52 3.64 -20.99 -15.10
C GLY A 52 2.41 -21.25 -14.22
N ARG A 53 1.29 -21.64 -14.84
CA ARG A 53 0.03 -21.96 -14.14
C ARG A 53 0.23 -23.12 -13.16
N LEU A 54 0.79 -24.23 -13.63
CA LEU A 54 1.07 -25.41 -12.79
C LEU A 54 1.99 -25.07 -11.61
N ARG A 55 3.03 -24.25 -11.83
CA ARG A 55 3.92 -23.82 -10.74
C ARG A 55 3.19 -22.97 -9.69
N SER A 56 2.30 -22.09 -10.14
CA SER A 56 1.51 -21.27 -9.23
C SER A 56 0.50 -22.11 -8.44
N GLU A 57 -0.13 -23.11 -9.07
CA GLU A 57 -1.05 -24.05 -8.41
C GLU A 57 -0.36 -24.99 -7.42
N ALA A 58 0.93 -25.27 -7.63
CA ALA A 58 1.74 -26.09 -6.71
C ALA A 58 2.15 -25.35 -5.43
N TRP A 59 1.78 -24.08 -5.27
CA TRP A 59 2.07 -23.32 -4.06
C TRP A 59 1.33 -23.90 -2.84
N SER A 60 2.00 -23.96 -1.68
CA SER A 60 1.40 -24.41 -0.42
C SER A 60 1.94 -23.61 0.76
N SER A 61 1.07 -23.11 1.65
CA SER A 61 1.49 -22.30 2.81
C SER A 61 2.44 -23.06 3.76
N SER A 62 2.41 -24.40 3.73
CA SER A 62 3.23 -25.25 4.58
C SER A 62 4.73 -25.10 4.35
N TYR A 63 5.21 -24.57 3.21
CA TYR A 63 6.66 -24.36 3.05
C TYR A 63 7.19 -23.33 4.06
N MET A 64 6.34 -22.41 4.55
CA MET A 64 6.75 -21.40 5.54
C MET A 64 6.95 -21.98 6.94
N THR A 65 6.60 -23.25 7.17
CA THR A 65 6.87 -23.95 8.44
C THR A 65 8.22 -24.68 8.44
N LEU A 66 8.94 -24.66 7.30
CA LEU A 66 10.22 -25.34 7.16
C LEU A 66 11.33 -24.57 7.92
N PRO A 67 12.23 -25.26 8.64
CA PRO A 67 13.31 -24.61 9.39
C PRO A 67 14.18 -23.67 8.54
N GLU A 68 14.38 -24.00 7.27
CA GLU A 68 15.19 -23.23 6.32
C GLU A 68 14.56 -21.86 5.98
N TRP A 69 13.27 -21.69 6.25
CA TRP A 69 12.51 -20.50 5.87
C TRP A 69 12.23 -19.55 7.04
N GLN A 70 12.62 -19.91 8.27
CA GLN A 70 12.32 -19.13 9.47
C GLN A 70 12.95 -17.72 9.49
N CYS A 71 14.11 -17.56 8.85
CA CYS A 71 14.81 -16.27 8.79
C CYS A 71 14.45 -15.43 7.57
N ARG A 72 13.52 -15.91 6.74
CA ARG A 72 13.10 -15.18 5.55
C ARG A 72 11.94 -14.24 5.88
N PRO A 73 11.93 -13.04 5.30
CA PRO A 73 10.77 -12.16 5.43
C PRO A 73 9.53 -12.85 4.85
N HIS A 74 8.39 -12.61 5.51
CA HIS A 74 7.08 -13.02 5.01
C HIS A 74 6.88 -12.47 3.60
N GLY A 75 6.31 -13.29 2.71
CA GLY A 75 6.00 -12.84 1.34
C GLY A 75 5.04 -11.65 1.35
N ALA A 76 4.96 -10.91 0.25
CA ALA A 76 4.08 -9.73 0.12
C ALA A 76 2.62 -10.01 0.50
N MET A 77 2.21 -11.27 0.36
CA MET A 77 0.88 -11.81 0.68
C MET A 77 0.62 -11.99 2.18
N TYR A 78 1.67 -12.19 2.98
CA TYR A 78 1.60 -12.54 4.41
C TYR A 78 2.28 -11.50 5.31
N ILE A 79 2.79 -10.42 4.73
CA ILE A 79 3.43 -9.35 5.48
C ILE A 79 2.39 -8.39 6.03
N SER A 80 2.54 -8.01 7.30
CA SER A 80 1.77 -6.92 7.88
C SER A 80 2.06 -5.63 7.10
N ARG A 81 1.00 -5.00 6.57
CA ARG A 81 1.10 -3.70 5.89
C ARG A 81 0.86 -2.57 6.91
N GLY A 82 1.39 -1.38 6.60
CA GLY A 82 1.42 -0.24 7.54
C GLY A 82 0.05 0.29 7.96
N PRO A 83 0.05 1.36 8.77
CA PRO A 83 -0.17 1.22 10.21
C PRO A 83 -1.03 -0.01 10.56
N SER A 84 -0.38 -1.08 11.02
CA SER A 84 -1.09 -2.28 11.45
C SER A 84 -1.91 -1.96 12.70
N GLN A 85 -3.24 -2.15 12.67
CA GLN A 85 -4.11 -2.06 13.84
C GLN A 85 -3.90 -3.26 14.80
N VAL A 86 -2.65 -3.59 15.10
CA VAL A 86 -2.27 -4.59 16.08
C VAL A 86 -2.39 -3.94 17.46
N ARG A 87 -3.60 -3.97 18.02
CA ARG A 87 -3.84 -3.74 19.44
C ARG A 87 -4.00 -5.08 20.13
#